data_AF-K3V834-F1
#
_entry.id   AF-K3V834-F1
#
_cell.length_a   1.000
_cell.length_b   1.000
_cell.length_c   1.000
_cell.angle_alpha   90.00
_cell.angle_beta   90.00
_cell.angle_gamma   90.00
#
_symmetry.space_group_name_H-M   'P 1'
#
loop_
_entity.id
_entity.type
_entity.pdbx_description
1 polymer ?
#
loop_
_entity_poly.entity_id
_entity_poly.type
_entity_poly.pdbx_seq_one_letter_code
_entity_poly.pdbx_strand_id
1 'polypeptide(L)'
;MKMNERYLLILFSQHALAQVCYFFGDKTKTFQTSPGYKPCSSKITTYSTCCDFGNGDKCLENGLCLQSDTNETGVMYRGGCTNKNWNNCPDICLRVNTGGAEPLRQCSSKDYCCWSDSRGSNCCNLEGRQFSVTDGPHVSVGGGFVAGEHR
;
A
#
# COMPACT_ATOMS: atom_id res chain seq x y z
N MET A 1 -26.52 54.76 19.41
CA MET A 1 -25.45 53.84 19.87
C MET A 1 -26.06 53.00 20.99
N LYS A 2 -26.18 51.68 20.97
CA LYS A 2 -25.30 50.62 20.46
C LYS A 2 -26.14 49.40 20.03
N MET A 3 -25.68 48.74 18.98
CA MET A 3 -26.20 47.51 18.40
C MET A 3 -25.29 46.37 18.87
N ASN A 4 -25.70 45.59 19.89
CA ASN A 4 -24.94 44.46 20.41
C ASN A 4 -25.95 43.37 20.81
N GLU A 5 -25.81 42.08 20.55
CA GLU A 5 -24.82 41.26 19.85
C GLU A 5 -25.61 40.01 19.45
N ARG A 6 -25.68 39.70 18.15
CA ARG A 6 -26.29 38.44 17.71
C ARG A 6 -25.32 37.31 18.01
N TYR A 7 -25.69 36.43 18.93
CA TYR A 7 -25.02 35.15 19.17
C TYR A 7 -24.96 34.34 17.86
N LEU A 8 -23.79 34.32 17.23
CA LEU A 8 -23.51 33.47 16.07
C LEU A 8 -23.05 32.10 16.61
N LEU A 9 -23.96 31.13 16.64
CA LEU A 9 -23.61 29.73 16.89
C LEU A 9 -22.92 29.19 15.63
N ILE A 10 -21.58 29.19 15.61
CA ILE A 10 -20.80 28.51 14.59
C ILE A 10 -20.90 27.00 14.88
N LEU A 11 -21.84 26.34 14.20
CA LEU A 11 -21.84 24.89 14.07
C LEU A 11 -20.61 24.52 13.22
N PHE A 12 -19.48 24.23 13.88
CA PHE A 12 -18.38 23.54 13.25
C PHE A 12 -18.87 22.12 12.91
N SER A 13 -19.47 21.97 11.73
CA SER A 13 -19.66 20.65 11.11
C SER A 13 -18.27 20.06 10.94
N GLN A 14 -17.86 19.24 11.91
CA GLN A 14 -16.72 18.34 11.80
C GLN A 14 -17.07 17.36 10.69
N HIS A 15 -16.78 17.76 9.45
CA HIS A 15 -16.77 16.84 8.34
C HIS A 15 -15.62 15.88 8.63
N ALA A 16 -15.94 14.76 9.28
CA ALA A 16 -15.08 13.58 9.22
C ALA A 16 -14.96 13.28 7.74
N LEU A 17 -13.87 13.73 7.12
CA LEU A 17 -13.50 13.33 5.78
C LEU A 17 -13.48 11.81 5.83
N ALA A 18 -14.49 11.18 5.22
CA ALA A 18 -14.43 9.75 4.95
C ALA A 18 -13.11 9.54 4.20
N GLN A 19 -12.13 8.94 4.88
CA GLN A 19 -10.80 8.76 4.32
C GLN A 19 -10.91 7.69 3.25
N VAL A 20 -11.13 8.14 2.02
CA VAL A 20 -11.25 7.28 0.85
C VAL A 20 -9.85 6.74 0.52
N CYS A 21 -9.75 5.43 0.40
CA CYS A 21 -8.54 4.77 -0.02
C CYS A 21 -8.64 4.37 -1.49
N TYR A 22 -7.48 4.27 -2.14
CA TYR A 22 -7.36 4.02 -3.56
C TYR A 22 -6.36 2.91 -3.81
N PHE A 23 -6.76 1.90 -4.59
CA PHE A 23 -5.77 1.03 -5.22
C PHE A 23 -5.02 1.82 -6.30
N PHE A 24 -3.90 1.26 -6.73
CA PHE A 24 -3.21 1.75 -7.91
C PHE A 24 -4.16 1.53 -9.10
N GLY A 25 -3.80 1.97 -10.28
CA GLY A 25 -4.51 1.54 -11.48
C GLY A 25 -3.69 1.86 -12.70
N ASP A 26 -3.20 3.10 -12.73
CA ASP A 26 -2.07 3.68 -13.46
C ASP A 26 -2.01 5.17 -13.05
N LYS A 27 -1.03 5.97 -13.48
CA LYS A 27 -1.01 7.44 -13.24
C LYS A 27 -2.29 8.16 -13.72
N THR A 28 -3.08 7.52 -14.56
CA THR A 28 -4.31 8.06 -15.16
C THR A 28 -5.60 7.49 -14.55
N LYS A 29 -5.53 6.41 -13.75
CA LYS A 29 -6.70 5.71 -13.19
C LYS A 29 -6.40 5.19 -11.79
N THR A 30 -7.26 5.51 -10.84
CA THR A 30 -7.24 4.94 -9.48
C THR A 30 -8.58 4.31 -9.18
N PHE A 31 -8.58 3.12 -8.59
CA PHE A 31 -9.81 2.45 -8.16
C PHE A 31 -10.06 2.75 -6.69
N GLN A 32 -11.28 3.13 -6.32
CA GLN A 32 -11.66 3.23 -4.91
C GLN A 32 -11.65 1.84 -4.29
N THR A 33 -11.08 1.73 -3.09
CA THR A 33 -11.08 0.48 -2.32
C THR A 33 -12.45 0.21 -1.70
N SER A 34 -12.67 -1.02 -1.25
CA SER A 34 -13.81 -1.38 -0.41
C SER A 34 -13.87 -0.52 0.87
N PRO A 35 -15.06 -0.29 1.46
CA PRO A 35 -15.22 0.53 2.67
C PRO A 35 -14.54 -0.04 3.92
N GLY A 36 -14.10 -1.30 3.90
CA GLY A 36 -13.25 -1.89 4.94
C GLY A 36 -11.83 -1.31 4.98
N TYR A 37 -11.37 -0.71 3.88
CA TYR A 37 -10.06 -0.08 3.81
C TYR A 37 -10.05 1.24 4.57
N LYS A 38 -9.09 1.35 5.49
CA LYS A 38 -8.85 2.57 6.25
C LYS A 38 -7.37 2.90 6.26
N PRO A 39 -7.00 4.19 6.38
CA PRO A 39 -5.61 4.57 6.48
C PRO A 39 -4.94 3.97 7.71
N CYS A 40 -3.67 3.66 7.53
CA CYS A 40 -2.78 3.36 8.63
C CYS A 40 -2.54 4.59 9.50
N SER A 41 -2.40 4.35 10.80
CA SER A 41 -2.03 5.41 11.73
C SER A 41 -0.60 5.87 11.46
N SER A 42 -0.39 7.18 11.45
CA SER A 42 0.94 7.80 11.40
C SER A 42 1.85 7.40 12.57
N LYS A 43 1.29 6.80 13.64
CA LYS A 43 2.04 6.24 14.76
C LYS A 43 2.71 4.90 14.43
N ILE A 44 2.21 4.18 13.42
CA ILE A 44 2.72 2.88 12.99
C ILE A 44 3.65 3.05 11.81
N THR A 45 3.24 3.84 10.82
CA THR A 45 3.99 3.99 9.58
C THR A 45 3.96 5.42 9.09
N THR A 46 5.07 5.85 8.48
CA THR A 46 5.15 7.15 7.79
C THR A 46 4.49 7.11 6.42
N TYR A 47 4.15 5.92 5.90
CA TYR A 47 3.51 5.75 4.60
C TYR A 47 2.02 6.09 4.63
N SER A 48 1.51 6.60 3.51
CA SER A 48 0.10 6.90 3.27
C SER A 48 -0.73 5.65 2.92
N THR A 49 -0.37 4.51 3.49
CA THR A 49 -0.98 3.20 3.21
C THR A 49 -2.39 3.09 3.79
N CYS A 50 -3.26 2.36 3.10
CA CYS A 50 -4.52 1.85 3.63
C CYS A 50 -4.57 0.31 3.63
N CYS A 51 -5.06 -0.25 4.73
CA CYS A 51 -5.26 -1.69 4.89
C CYS A 51 -6.74 -2.02 5.14
N ASP A 52 -7.14 -3.27 4.91
CA ASP A 52 -8.51 -3.72 5.10
C ASP A 52 -8.83 -4.05 6.57
N PHE A 53 -9.05 -3.01 7.36
CA PHE A 53 -9.48 -3.15 8.76
C PHE A 53 -10.85 -3.82 8.89
N GLY A 54 -11.67 -3.86 7.83
CA GLY A 54 -12.93 -4.59 7.81
C GLY A 54 -12.74 -6.09 8.01
N ASN A 55 -11.59 -6.63 7.57
CA ASN A 55 -11.18 -8.02 7.75
C ASN A 55 -10.21 -8.22 8.93
N GLY A 56 -9.96 -7.16 9.72
CA GLY A 56 -9.07 -7.23 10.89
C GLY A 56 -7.58 -7.09 10.55
N ASP A 57 -7.24 -6.64 9.35
CA ASP A 57 -5.85 -6.51 8.92
C ASP A 57 -5.09 -5.44 9.71
N LYS A 58 -3.77 -5.58 9.75
CA LYS A 58 -2.88 -4.70 10.50
C LYS A 58 -1.95 -3.95 9.58
N CYS A 59 -1.65 -2.72 9.94
CA CYS A 59 -0.59 -1.95 9.30
C CYS A 59 0.77 -2.35 9.87
N LEU A 60 1.77 -2.38 9.01
CA LEU A 60 3.17 -2.60 9.37
C LEU A 60 3.97 -1.31 9.18
N GLU A 61 5.09 -1.20 9.89
CA GLU A 61 5.93 0.02 9.89
C GLU A 61 6.50 0.34 8.50
N ASN A 62 6.81 -0.71 7.73
CA ASN A 62 7.23 -0.64 6.33
C ASN A 62 6.10 -0.24 5.37
N GLY A 63 4.93 0.16 5.86
CA GLY A 63 3.81 0.60 5.03
C GLY A 63 3.08 -0.54 4.33
N LEU A 64 3.36 -1.80 4.65
CA LEU A 64 2.58 -2.93 4.15
C LEU A 64 1.42 -3.26 5.09
N CYS A 65 0.52 -4.09 4.59
CA CYS A 65 -0.59 -4.63 5.35
C CYS A 65 -0.31 -6.09 5.67
N LEU A 66 -0.68 -6.52 6.87
CA LEU A 66 -0.65 -7.90 7.30
C LEU A 66 -2.08 -8.39 7.36
N GLN A 67 -2.40 -9.37 6.52
CA GLN A 67 -3.69 -10.01 6.54
C GLN A 67 -3.84 -10.81 7.83
N SER A 68 -4.90 -10.52 8.59
CA SER A 68 -5.23 -11.28 9.79
C SER A 68 -6.07 -12.51 9.39
N ASP A 69 -5.45 -13.56 8.84
CA ASP A 69 -6.14 -14.85 8.68
C ASP A 69 -5.64 -15.90 9.70
N THR A 70 -6.60 -16.75 10.07
CA THR A 70 -6.76 -17.76 11.12
C THR A 70 -5.64 -18.79 11.34
N ASN A 71 -4.58 -18.80 10.52
CA ASN A 71 -3.51 -19.80 10.59
C ASN A 71 -2.13 -19.13 10.68
N GLU A 72 -1.83 -18.57 11.85
CA GLU A 72 -0.51 -18.28 12.48
C GLU A 72 0.61 -17.57 11.67
N THR A 73 0.51 -17.36 10.36
CA THR A 73 1.59 -16.85 9.49
C THR A 73 1.12 -15.77 8.52
N GLY A 74 0.24 -14.87 8.99
CA GLY A 74 -0.43 -13.80 8.25
C GLY A 74 0.32 -13.30 7.00
N VAL A 75 -0.41 -13.17 5.89
CA VAL A 75 0.18 -12.81 4.59
C VAL A 75 0.40 -11.31 4.51
N MET A 76 1.63 -10.89 4.25
CA MET A 76 1.92 -9.48 3.94
C MET A 76 1.42 -9.14 2.54
N TYR A 77 0.82 -7.97 2.36
CA TYR A 77 0.34 -7.51 1.07
C TYR A 77 0.50 -6.00 0.93
N ARG A 78 0.60 -5.55 -0.33
CA ARG A 78 0.46 -4.13 -0.66
C ARG A 78 -1.02 -3.77 -0.68
N GLY A 79 -1.43 -2.91 0.24
CA GLY A 79 -2.79 -2.38 0.31
C GLY A 79 -3.07 -1.23 -0.66
N GLY A 80 -3.99 -0.37 -0.25
CA GLY A 80 -4.32 0.87 -0.95
C GLY A 80 -3.49 2.06 -0.45
N CYS A 81 -3.79 3.23 -0.98
CA CYS A 81 -3.18 4.51 -0.64
C CYS A 81 -4.26 5.54 -0.29
N THR A 82 -4.00 6.45 0.63
CA THR A 82 -4.95 7.55 0.96
C THR A 82 -5.09 8.56 -0.15
N ASN A 83 -4.13 8.59 -1.08
CA ASN A 83 -4.04 9.61 -2.12
C ASN A 83 -4.11 8.98 -3.51
N LYS A 84 -4.89 9.57 -4.42
CA LYS A 84 -5.00 9.11 -5.81
C LYS A 84 -3.69 9.18 -6.59
N ASN A 85 -2.82 10.12 -6.25
CA ASN A 85 -1.51 10.25 -6.89
C ASN A 85 -0.48 9.21 -6.42
N TRP A 86 -0.84 8.36 -5.45
CA TRP A 86 0.04 7.35 -4.88
C TRP A 86 1.30 7.92 -4.22
N ASN A 87 1.25 9.19 -3.80
CA ASN A 87 2.36 9.82 -3.09
C ASN A 87 2.56 9.16 -1.72
N ASN A 88 3.81 8.82 -1.42
CA ASN A 88 4.24 8.24 -0.15
C ASN A 88 3.55 6.89 0.16
N CYS A 89 3.30 6.09 -0.87
CA CYS A 89 2.72 4.75 -0.76
C CYS A 89 3.69 3.70 -1.33
N PRO A 90 3.70 2.47 -0.78
CA PRO A 90 4.56 1.39 -1.26
C PRO A 90 4.37 1.11 -2.76
N ASP A 91 5.41 1.27 -3.58
CA ASP A 91 5.35 1.06 -5.04
C ASP A 91 5.69 -0.39 -5.47
N ILE A 92 5.76 -1.30 -4.50
CA ILE A 92 6.02 -2.71 -4.75
C ILE A 92 4.92 -3.35 -5.59
N CYS A 93 5.29 -4.31 -6.43
CA CYS A 93 4.33 -5.13 -7.20
C CYS A 93 3.33 -4.37 -8.08
N LEU A 94 3.52 -3.07 -8.34
CA LEU A 94 2.64 -2.29 -9.22
C LEU A 94 2.63 -2.83 -10.65
N ARG A 95 3.74 -3.42 -11.10
CA ARG A 95 3.85 -4.04 -12.43
C ARG A 95 2.94 -5.26 -12.62
N VAL A 96 2.65 -6.02 -11.56
CA VAL A 96 1.93 -7.30 -11.66
C VAL A 96 0.44 -7.14 -11.41
N ASN A 97 0.09 -6.23 -10.51
CA ASN A 97 -1.30 -5.96 -10.16
C ASN A 97 -1.42 -4.47 -9.95
N THR A 98 -1.94 -3.77 -10.95
CA THR A 98 -2.18 -2.35 -10.82
C THR A 98 -3.49 -2.08 -10.10
N GLY A 99 -4.51 -2.95 -10.15
CA GLY A 99 -5.89 -2.59 -9.79
C GLY A 99 -6.37 -3.00 -8.40
N GLY A 100 -5.54 -3.65 -7.59
CA GLY A 100 -5.99 -4.23 -6.32
C GLY A 100 -4.91 -4.35 -5.24
N ALA A 101 -5.28 -4.99 -4.14
CA ALA A 101 -4.33 -5.45 -3.15
C ALA A 101 -3.48 -6.58 -3.72
N GLU A 102 -2.18 -6.57 -3.43
CA GLU A 102 -1.24 -7.53 -3.99
C GLU A 102 -0.52 -8.28 -2.87
N PRO A 103 -0.83 -9.57 -2.64
CA PRO A 103 -0.16 -10.35 -1.63
C PRO A 103 1.28 -10.64 -2.00
N LEU A 104 2.12 -10.71 -0.98
CA LEU A 104 3.51 -11.09 -1.08
C LEU A 104 3.68 -12.54 -0.66
N ARG A 105 4.53 -13.24 -1.40
CA ARG A 105 4.99 -14.58 -1.06
C ARG A 105 6.37 -14.48 -0.44
N GLN A 106 6.54 -15.08 0.73
CA GLN A 106 7.84 -15.20 1.36
C GLN A 106 8.69 -16.26 0.63
N CYS A 107 9.91 -15.88 0.25
CA CYS A 107 10.89 -16.75 -0.41
C CYS A 107 11.99 -17.18 0.54
N SER A 108 12.40 -16.27 1.42
CA SER A 108 13.44 -16.47 2.43
C SER A 108 13.05 -15.71 3.70
N SER A 109 13.92 -15.69 4.72
CA SER A 109 13.65 -14.98 5.97
C SER A 109 13.39 -13.47 5.77
N LYS A 110 13.94 -12.86 4.72
CA LYS A 110 13.79 -11.43 4.41
C LYS A 110 13.31 -11.12 3.00
N ASP A 111 13.33 -12.11 2.10
CA ASP A 111 13.03 -11.93 0.69
C ASP A 111 11.60 -12.34 0.36
N TYR A 112 10.96 -11.49 -0.43
CA TYR A 112 9.58 -11.64 -0.86
C TYR A 112 9.46 -11.45 -2.36
N CYS A 113 8.42 -12.02 -2.94
CA CYS A 113 8.03 -11.77 -4.32
C CYS A 113 6.53 -11.52 -4.42
N CYS A 114 6.11 -10.88 -5.50
CA CYS A 114 4.69 -10.60 -5.74
C CYS A 114 3.97 -11.89 -6.12
N TRP A 115 2.88 -12.21 -5.43
CA TRP A 115 2.16 -13.46 -5.66
C TRP A 115 1.65 -13.56 -7.11
N SER A 116 1.14 -12.47 -7.68
CA SER A 116 0.62 -12.41 -9.04
C SER A 116 1.70 -12.55 -10.12
N ASP A 117 2.97 -12.54 -9.73
CA ASP A 117 4.09 -12.77 -10.67
C ASP A 117 4.34 -14.25 -10.98
N SER A 118 3.63 -15.13 -10.30
CA SER A 118 3.83 -16.57 -10.32
C SER A 118 3.29 -17.28 -11.56
N ARG A 119 3.31 -16.67 -12.77
CA ARG A 119 2.75 -17.17 -14.07
C ARG A 119 2.94 -18.68 -14.35
N GLY A 120 2.25 -19.56 -13.62
CA GLY A 120 2.48 -21.00 -13.57
C GLY A 120 3.71 -21.50 -12.79
N SER A 121 4.44 -20.68 -12.03
CA SER A 121 5.66 -21.06 -11.28
C SER A 121 5.89 -20.24 -10.01
N ASN A 122 6.67 -20.74 -9.05
CA ASN A 122 6.95 -20.01 -7.81
C ASN A 122 7.78 -18.74 -8.12
N CYS A 123 7.28 -17.55 -7.75
CA CYS A 123 7.97 -16.28 -8.05
C CYS A 123 9.36 -16.18 -7.36
N CYS A 124 9.59 -16.98 -6.33
CA CYS A 124 10.87 -17.15 -5.67
C CYS A 124 11.96 -17.80 -6.53
N ASN A 125 11.59 -18.46 -7.63
CA ASN A 125 12.55 -19.11 -8.52
C ASN A 125 12.91 -18.23 -9.73
N LEU A 126 12.32 -17.03 -9.83
CA LEU A 126 12.57 -16.11 -10.92
C LEU A 126 13.63 -15.08 -10.49
N GLU A 127 14.75 -15.05 -11.21
CA GLU A 127 15.80 -14.05 -10.97
C GLU A 127 15.28 -12.62 -11.19
N GLY A 128 15.71 -11.70 -10.33
CA GLY A 128 15.32 -10.28 -10.38
C GLY A 128 13.88 -9.98 -9.95
N ARG A 129 13.17 -10.95 -9.33
CA ARG A 129 11.76 -10.79 -8.90
C ARG A 129 11.58 -10.83 -7.39
N GLN A 130 12.64 -11.15 -6.67
CA GLN A 130 12.70 -11.14 -5.22
C GLN A 130 13.19 -9.77 -4.73
N PHE A 131 12.66 -9.32 -3.60
CA PHE A 131 13.08 -8.09 -2.95
C PHE A 131 13.02 -8.26 -1.43
N SER A 132 13.95 -7.59 -0.73
CA SER A 132 13.95 -7.55 0.73
C SER A 132 12.94 -6.51 1.24
N VAL A 133 12.11 -6.90 2.19
CA VAL A 133 11.05 -6.04 2.76
C VAL A 133 11.55 -5.24 3.99
N THR A 134 12.77 -5.53 4.45
CA THR A 134 13.43 -4.84 5.58
C THR A 134 13.87 -3.40 5.31
N ASP A 135 14.04 -3.00 4.05
CA ASP A 135 14.56 -1.66 3.68
C ASP A 135 13.46 -0.62 3.43
N GLY A 136 12.23 -0.93 3.83
CA GLY A 136 11.07 -0.16 3.41
C GLY A 136 10.78 -0.38 1.91
N PRO A 137 9.57 -0.03 1.45
CA PRO A 137 9.05 -0.41 0.15
C PRO A 137 9.67 0.30 -1.05
N HIS A 138 10.86 0.91 -0.94
CA HIS A 138 11.58 1.43 -2.10
C HIS A 138 12.18 0.27 -2.91
N VAL A 139 11.34 -0.44 -3.67
CA VAL A 139 11.85 -1.26 -4.76
C VAL A 139 12.20 -0.30 -5.88
N SER A 140 13.45 0.17 -5.84
CA SER A 140 14.05 0.95 -6.92
C SER A 140 13.78 0.23 -8.24
N VAL A 141 12.99 0.85 -9.11
CA VAL A 141 12.94 0.50 -10.54
C VAL A 141 14.27 0.93 -11.15
N GLY A 142 15.32 0.17 -10.84
CA GLY A 142 16.62 0.26 -11.46
C GLY A 142 16.54 -0.46 -12.80
N GLY A 143 16.11 0.25 -13.84
CA GLY A 143 16.41 -0.13 -15.21
C GLY A 143 17.91 -0.25 -15.37
N GLY A 144 18.37 -1.43 -15.80
CA GLY A 144 19.77 -1.72 -16.04
C GLY A 144 19.91 -2.89 -17.01
N PHE A 145 19.38 -2.74 -18.23
CA PHE A 145 20.00 -3.41 -19.36
C PHE A 145 21.43 -2.87 -19.46
N VAL A 146 22.44 -3.69 -19.16
CA VAL A 146 23.78 -3.47 -19.69
C VAL A 146 24.06 -4.62 -20.64
N ALA A 147 23.85 -4.34 -21.93
CA ALA A 147 24.42 -5.11 -23.03
C ALA A 147 25.86 -4.64 -23.25
N GLY A 148 26.76 -5.60 -23.50
CA GLY A 148 28.13 -5.39 -24.01
C GLY A 148 29.19 -5.05 -22.95
N GLU A 149 30.48 -5.38 -23.09
CA GLU A 149 31.24 -6.09 -24.13
C GLU A 149 32.69 -6.27 -23.61
N HIS A 150 33.39 -7.30 -24.10
CA HIS A 150 34.84 -7.52 -24.15
C HIS A 150 35.76 -7.17 -22.96
N ARG A 151 36.38 -8.22 -22.39
CA ARG A 151 37.85 -8.36 -22.40
C ARG A 151 38.27 -9.82 -22.33
#